data_AF-A0A9R0YGT4-F1
#
_entry.id   AF-A0A9R0YGT4-F1
#
_cell.length_a   1.000
_cell.length_b   1.000
_cell.length_c   1.000
_cell.angle_alpha   90.00
_cell.angle_beta   90.00
_cell.angle_gamma   90.00
#
_symmetry.space_group_name_H-M   'P 1'
#
loop_
_entity.id
_entity.type
_entity.pdbx_description
1 polymer ?
#
loop_
_entity_poly.entity_id
_entity_poly.type
_entity_poly.pdbx_seq_one_letter_code
_entity_poly.pdbx_strand_id
1 'polypeptide(L)'
;MASLYRGLLLLLMALLPSAHGAAARARSKISAAFMFGDSTVDPGNNNDRLTEAKANFPPYGQDFPGGVATGRFSNGKVPGDMLVSRLGIKELLPPYLRNDLPLSELLTGVVFASGGSGYDPLTSIPSITKYVTCISQHSSRQVYFTLLSPQAKIVTTRVCKC
;
A
#
# COMPACT_ATOMS: atom_id res chain seq x y z
N MET A 1 -31.55 -13.86 49.51
CA MET A 1 -31.58 -14.72 48.31
C MET A 1 -31.20 -13.97 47.02
N ALA A 2 -31.82 -12.81 46.70
CA ALA A 2 -31.53 -12.06 45.46
C ALA A 2 -30.07 -11.53 45.32
N SER A 3 -29.40 -11.21 46.43
CA SER A 3 -28.01 -10.68 46.39
C SER A 3 -26.97 -11.74 46.03
N LEU A 4 -27.21 -13.01 46.39
CA LEU A 4 -26.31 -14.12 46.10
C LEU A 4 -26.40 -14.53 44.63
N TYR A 5 -27.60 -14.48 44.05
CA TYR A 5 -27.83 -14.70 42.61
C TYR A 5 -27.14 -13.63 41.74
N ARG A 6 -27.16 -12.35 42.15
CA ARG A 6 -26.46 -11.27 41.44
C ARG A 6 -24.94 -11.46 41.43
N GLY A 7 -24.35 -11.87 42.55
CA GLY A 7 -22.92 -12.15 42.63
C GLY A 7 -22.51 -13.33 41.75
N LEU A 8 -23.31 -14.40 41.75
CA LEU A 8 -23.06 -15.57 40.92
C LEU A 8 -23.19 -15.26 39.42
N LEU A 9 -24.15 -14.43 39.04
CA LEU A 9 -24.36 -14.00 37.65
C LEU A 9 -23.18 -13.15 37.12
N LEU A 10 -22.64 -12.24 37.95
CA LEU A 10 -21.48 -11.43 37.58
C LEU A 10 -20.20 -12.27 37.46
N LEU A 11 -20.02 -13.28 38.32
CA LEU A 11 -18.90 -14.20 38.25
C LEU A 11 -18.96 -15.07 36.98
N LEU A 12 -20.15 -15.53 36.59
CA LEU A 12 -20.38 -16.28 35.35
C LEU A 12 -20.09 -15.45 34.10
N MET A 13 -20.39 -14.15 34.11
CA MET A 13 -20.10 -13.26 32.99
C MET A 13 -18.61 -12.93 32.88
N ALA A 14 -17.87 -12.88 34.00
CA ALA A 14 -16.43 -12.65 34.02
C ALA A 14 -15.60 -13.88 33.60
N LEU A 15 -16.18 -15.09 33.71
CA LEU A 15 -15.55 -16.36 33.31
C LEU A 15 -15.81 -16.74 31.85
N LEU A 16 -16.61 -15.96 31.12
CA LEU A 16 -16.71 -16.11 29.67
C LEU A 16 -15.40 -15.60 29.06
N PRO A 17 -14.57 -16.45 28.44
CA PRO A 17 -13.41 -15.97 27.70
C PRO A 17 -13.93 -15.00 26.63
N SER A 18 -13.43 -13.77 26.68
CA SER A 18 -13.74 -12.76 25.67
C SER A 18 -13.18 -13.27 24.35
N ALA A 19 -14.02 -13.97 23.58
CA ALA A 19 -13.71 -14.46 22.26
C ALA A 19 -13.66 -13.26 21.30
N HIS A 20 -12.62 -12.44 21.45
CA HIS A 20 -12.09 -11.65 20.36
C HIS A 20 -11.52 -12.68 19.39
N GLY A 21 -12.42 -13.23 18.56
CA GLY A 21 -12.04 -14.08 17.45
C GLY A 21 -11.03 -13.31 16.63
N ALA A 22 -9.75 -13.64 16.79
CA ALA A 22 -8.75 -13.33 15.79
C ALA A 22 -9.21 -14.08 14.56
N ALA A 23 -9.95 -13.39 13.68
CA ALA A 23 -10.31 -13.91 12.39
C ALA A 23 -9.01 -14.32 11.72
N ALA A 24 -8.78 -15.64 11.62
CA ALA A 24 -7.65 -16.18 10.91
C ALA A 24 -7.80 -15.69 9.47
N ARG A 25 -7.04 -14.64 9.10
CA ARG A 25 -7.01 -14.14 7.73
C ARG A 25 -6.62 -15.33 6.86
N ALA A 26 -7.54 -15.77 6.01
CA ALA A 26 -7.27 -16.83 5.05
C ALA A 26 -5.98 -16.45 4.31
N ARG A 27 -4.95 -17.30 4.42
CA ARG A 27 -3.64 -17.03 3.82
C ARG A 27 -3.85 -16.95 2.32
N SER A 28 -3.72 -15.75 1.77
CA SER A 28 -3.87 -15.52 0.34
C SER A 28 -2.89 -16.42 -0.43
N LYS A 29 -3.35 -16.99 -1.53
CA LYS A 29 -2.48 -17.73 -2.47
C LYS A 29 -1.44 -16.83 -3.14
N ILE A 30 -1.61 -15.51 -3.03
CA ILE A 30 -0.73 -14.43 -3.48
C ILE A 30 0.09 -13.94 -2.27
N SER A 31 1.40 -14.07 -2.33
CA SER A 31 2.32 -13.71 -1.24
C SER A 31 2.99 -12.35 -1.44
N ALA A 32 2.91 -11.76 -2.63
CA ALA A 32 3.49 -10.46 -2.93
C ALA A 32 2.72 -9.70 -4.01
N ALA A 33 2.75 -8.36 -3.93
CA ALA A 33 2.14 -7.49 -4.92
C ALA A 33 3.08 -6.32 -5.29
N PHE A 34 3.38 -6.17 -6.58
CA PHE A 34 4.21 -5.08 -7.07
C PHE A 34 3.36 -4.18 -7.97
N MET A 35 3.45 -2.87 -7.77
CA MET A 35 2.57 -1.93 -8.48
C MET A 35 3.37 -0.89 -9.25
N PHE A 36 2.95 -0.63 -10.48
CA PHE A 36 3.57 0.33 -11.38
C PHE A 36 2.51 1.32 -11.87
N GLY A 37 2.90 2.56 -12.11
CA GLY A 37 1.97 3.56 -12.59
C GLY A 37 2.30 5.00 -12.23
N ASP A 38 1.25 5.79 -12.20
CA ASP A 38 1.30 7.22 -11.92
C ASP A 38 0.78 7.58 -10.51
N SER A 39 0.49 8.87 -10.32
CA SER A 39 -0.15 9.46 -9.14
C SER A 39 -1.28 8.63 -8.54
N THR A 40 -2.07 7.93 -9.37
CA THR A 40 -3.26 7.18 -8.97
C THR A 40 -2.93 6.08 -7.97
N VAL A 41 -1.73 5.53 -8.04
CA VAL A 41 -1.30 4.41 -7.18
C VAL A 41 -0.03 4.73 -6.39
N ASP A 42 0.55 5.92 -6.57
CA ASP A 42 1.76 6.36 -5.86
C ASP A 42 1.47 6.62 -4.38
N PRO A 43 2.11 5.88 -3.45
CA PRO A 43 1.94 6.09 -2.02
C PRO A 43 2.89 7.15 -1.43
N GLY A 44 3.77 7.72 -2.24
CA GLY A 44 4.72 8.76 -1.83
C GLY A 44 6.15 8.61 -2.36
N ASN A 45 6.39 7.89 -3.47
CA ASN A 45 7.72 7.78 -4.09
C ASN A 45 8.28 9.14 -4.51
N ASN A 46 7.42 10.14 -4.73
CA ASN A 46 7.83 11.48 -5.13
C ASN A 46 8.26 12.39 -3.97
N ASN A 47 8.05 12.00 -2.70
CA ASN A 47 8.31 12.88 -1.56
C ASN A 47 9.77 13.36 -1.52
N ASP A 48 10.70 12.45 -1.75
CA ASP A 48 12.15 12.70 -1.70
C ASP A 48 12.75 13.03 -3.08
N ARG A 49 11.91 13.23 -4.10
CA ARG A 49 12.35 13.59 -5.47
C ARG A 49 12.19 15.09 -5.71
N LEU A 50 13.03 15.62 -6.59
CA LEU A 50 12.98 17.01 -7.05
C LEU A 50 11.90 17.16 -8.15
N THR A 51 10.63 17.12 -7.75
CA THR A 51 9.45 17.22 -8.63
C THR A 51 8.34 18.01 -7.96
N GLU A 52 7.50 18.66 -8.75
CA GLU A 52 6.28 19.35 -8.27
C GLU A 52 5.11 18.37 -8.02
N ALA A 53 5.17 17.18 -8.60
CA ALA A 53 4.14 16.15 -8.44
C ALA A 53 4.26 15.47 -7.07
N LYS A 54 3.95 16.17 -5.98
CA LYS A 54 3.93 15.63 -4.61
C LYS A 54 2.51 15.72 -4.03
N ALA A 55 2.25 14.86 -3.05
CA ALA A 55 0.99 14.85 -2.30
C ALA A 55 1.23 14.67 -0.79
N ASN A 56 2.33 15.25 -0.30
CA ASN A 56 2.73 15.26 1.11
C ASN A 56 2.34 16.57 1.82
N PHE A 57 1.25 17.20 1.37
CA PHE A 57 0.71 18.45 1.92
C PHE A 57 -0.83 18.44 1.88
N PRO A 58 -1.53 19.30 2.64
CA PRO A 58 -2.99 19.40 2.60
C PRO A 58 -3.51 19.80 1.20
N PRO A 59 -4.67 19.30 0.74
CA PRO A 59 -5.69 18.58 1.50
C PRO A 59 -5.47 17.05 1.57
N TYR A 60 -4.37 16.52 1.04
CA TYR A 60 -4.14 15.07 1.00
C TYR A 60 -3.99 14.49 2.41
N GLY A 61 -4.37 13.21 2.55
CA GLY A 61 -4.20 12.47 3.80
C GLY A 61 -5.17 12.81 4.95
N GLN A 62 -6.17 13.67 4.74
CA GLN A 62 -7.16 14.01 5.78
C GLN A 62 -7.87 12.78 6.39
N ASP A 63 -8.22 11.80 5.54
CA ASP A 63 -8.88 10.55 5.94
C ASP A 63 -7.89 9.39 6.13
N PHE A 64 -6.58 9.64 5.97
CA PHE A 64 -5.55 8.64 6.19
C PHE A 64 -5.31 8.47 7.69
N PRO A 65 -4.91 7.28 8.18
CA PRO A 65 -4.60 7.11 9.60
C PRO A 65 -3.64 8.19 10.12
N GLY A 66 -4.09 8.94 11.13
CA GLY A 66 -3.35 10.07 11.72
C GLY A 66 -3.56 11.42 11.03
N GLY A 67 -4.36 11.51 9.96
CA GLY A 67 -4.62 12.76 9.24
C GLY A 67 -3.38 13.33 8.54
N VAL A 68 -2.42 12.46 8.18
CA VAL A 68 -1.11 12.86 7.65
C VAL A 68 -1.05 12.66 6.14
N ALA A 69 -0.61 13.69 5.42
CA ALA A 69 -0.32 13.62 4.00
C ALA A 69 0.96 12.80 3.76
N THR A 70 0.83 11.53 3.37
CA THR A 70 1.99 10.64 3.18
C THR A 70 2.62 10.70 1.79
N GLY A 71 2.07 11.48 0.85
CA GLY A 71 2.43 11.41 -0.57
C GLY A 71 1.45 10.62 -1.43
N ARG A 72 0.35 10.11 -0.83
CA ARG A 72 -0.78 9.54 -1.57
C ARG A 72 -1.60 10.65 -2.20
N PHE A 73 -1.87 10.57 -3.51
CA PHE A 73 -2.74 11.52 -4.23
C PHE A 73 -4.23 11.26 -3.93
N SER A 74 -4.56 11.16 -2.65
CA SER A 74 -5.90 10.86 -2.12
C SER A 74 -6.01 11.41 -0.69
N ASN A 75 -7.23 11.60 -0.20
CA ASN A 75 -7.46 11.89 1.21
C ASN A 75 -7.17 10.66 2.09
N GLY A 76 -7.21 9.46 1.54
CA GLY A 76 -6.99 8.22 2.27
C GLY A 76 -6.12 7.23 1.50
N LYS A 77 -6.50 5.95 1.55
CA LYS A 77 -5.81 4.87 0.84
C LYS A 77 -5.88 5.07 -0.68
N VAL A 78 -4.82 4.66 -1.38
CA VAL A 78 -4.82 4.53 -2.85
C VAL A 78 -5.24 3.10 -3.25
N PRO A 79 -5.63 2.84 -4.51
CA PRO A 79 -6.09 1.51 -4.94
C PRO A 79 -5.12 0.38 -4.61
N GLY A 80 -3.81 0.63 -4.64
CA GLY A 80 -2.78 -0.33 -4.25
C GLY A 80 -2.91 -0.82 -2.81
N ASP A 81 -3.16 0.09 -1.87
CA ASP A 81 -3.38 -0.26 -0.46
C ASP A 81 -4.65 -1.09 -0.28
N MET A 82 -5.73 -0.69 -0.97
CA MET A 82 -7.01 -1.39 -0.90
C MET A 82 -6.86 -2.82 -1.42
N LEU A 83 -6.15 -3.01 -2.53
CA LEU A 83 -5.89 -4.31 -3.12
C LEU A 83 -5.13 -5.22 -2.15
N VAL A 84 -3.99 -4.78 -1.62
CA VAL A 84 -3.18 -5.64 -0.75
C VAL A 84 -3.82 -5.91 0.61
N SER A 85 -4.61 -4.96 1.13
CA SER A 85 -5.40 -5.15 2.36
C SER A 85 -6.52 -6.16 2.14
N ARG A 86 -7.24 -6.08 1.00
CA ARG A 86 -8.27 -7.07 0.61
C ARG A 86 -7.69 -8.46 0.37
N LEU A 87 -6.49 -8.54 -0.20
CA LEU A 87 -5.76 -9.80 -0.40
C LEU A 87 -5.11 -10.32 0.90
N GLY A 88 -5.16 -9.58 2.00
CA GLY A 88 -4.53 -9.99 3.26
C GLY A 88 -3.00 -10.13 3.19
N ILE A 89 -2.35 -9.45 2.23
CA ILE A 89 -0.89 -9.44 2.08
C ILE A 89 -0.29 -8.46 3.10
N LYS A 90 -0.79 -7.23 3.11
CA LYS A 90 -0.39 -6.14 4.02
C LYS A 90 -1.47 -5.07 4.06
N GLU A 91 -1.42 -4.19 5.05
CA GLU A 91 -2.46 -3.15 5.22
C GLU A 91 -2.27 -1.93 4.30
N LEU A 92 -1.02 -1.61 4.00
CA LEU A 92 -0.59 -0.52 3.13
C LEU A 92 0.55 -1.01 2.25
N LEU A 93 0.59 -0.58 0.98
CA LEU A 93 1.66 -0.91 0.06
C LEU A 93 2.70 0.23 0.06
N PRO A 94 3.93 0.00 0.53
CA PRO A 94 4.89 1.09 0.72
C PRO A 94 5.51 1.56 -0.62
N PRO A 95 5.98 2.82 -0.67
CA PRO A 95 6.79 3.31 -1.78
C PRO A 95 8.15 2.61 -1.81
N TYR A 96 8.61 2.22 -2.99
CA TYR A 96 9.93 1.62 -3.17
C TYR A 96 11.08 2.55 -2.79
N LEU A 97 10.96 3.87 -3.05
CA LEU A 97 12.01 4.85 -2.80
C LEU A 97 12.08 5.34 -1.35
N ARG A 98 11.38 4.68 -0.42
CA ARG A 98 11.42 5.04 0.99
C ARG A 98 12.79 4.71 1.59
N ASN A 99 13.43 5.68 2.26
CA ASN A 99 14.80 5.54 2.79
C ASN A 99 14.97 4.46 3.86
N ASP A 100 13.92 4.15 4.63
CA ASP A 100 13.91 3.19 5.74
C ASP A 100 13.08 1.92 5.43
N LEU A 101 13.11 1.46 4.19
CA LEU A 101 12.34 0.29 3.75
C LEU A 101 13.05 -1.02 4.09
N PRO A 102 12.53 -1.86 5.02
CA PRO A 102 13.16 -3.13 5.36
C PRO A 102 13.00 -4.14 4.23
N LEU A 103 13.92 -5.11 4.16
CA LEU A 103 13.92 -6.14 3.13
C LEU A 103 12.64 -7.00 3.14
N SER A 104 12.04 -7.23 4.31
CA SER A 104 10.77 -7.97 4.43
C SER A 104 9.61 -7.27 3.70
N GLU A 105 9.58 -5.94 3.69
CA GLU A 105 8.59 -5.15 2.94
C GLU A 105 8.83 -5.26 1.43
N LEU A 106 10.09 -5.22 0.99
CA LEU A 106 10.47 -5.42 -0.41
C LEU A 106 10.01 -6.79 -0.93
N LEU A 107 10.21 -7.86 -0.14
CA LEU A 107 9.86 -9.24 -0.51
C LEU A 107 8.35 -9.47 -0.60
N THR A 108 7.56 -8.79 0.22
CA THR A 108 6.09 -8.87 0.21
C THR A 108 5.44 -7.88 -0.75
N GLY A 109 6.23 -7.02 -1.39
CA GLY A 109 5.82 -6.16 -2.49
C GLY A 109 5.76 -4.67 -2.17
N VAL A 110 5.95 -3.85 -3.21
CA VAL A 110 6.12 -2.39 -3.13
C VAL A 110 5.55 -1.69 -4.35
N VAL A 111 5.39 -0.36 -4.26
CA VAL A 111 4.98 0.48 -5.40
C VAL A 111 6.17 1.19 -6.03
N PHE A 112 6.29 1.11 -7.35
CA PHE A 112 7.26 1.84 -8.19
C PHE A 112 6.67 3.05 -8.92
N ALA A 113 5.38 3.33 -8.69
CA ALA A 113 4.68 4.42 -9.34
C ALA A 113 5.26 5.79 -8.98
N SER A 114 5.04 6.76 -9.87
CA SER A 114 5.56 8.12 -9.74
C SER A 114 4.48 9.11 -10.15
N GLY A 115 4.06 9.99 -9.24
CA GLY A 115 3.23 11.13 -9.61
C GLY A 115 3.79 11.89 -10.82
N GLY A 116 2.95 12.24 -11.78
CA GLY A 116 3.34 12.94 -13.00
C GLY A 116 3.96 12.09 -14.10
N SER A 117 4.12 10.77 -13.93
CA SER A 117 4.48 9.89 -15.05
C SER A 117 3.30 9.72 -16.01
N GLY A 118 3.54 9.86 -17.31
CA GLY A 118 2.57 9.57 -18.37
C GLY A 118 2.99 8.39 -19.24
N TYR A 119 2.06 7.96 -20.09
CA TYR A 119 2.40 7.12 -21.23
C TYR A 119 3.06 7.95 -22.33
N ASP A 120 2.48 9.12 -22.64
CA ASP A 120 3.04 10.09 -23.58
C ASP A 120 4.11 10.94 -22.85
N PRO A 121 5.35 11.02 -23.38
CA PRO A 121 6.38 11.90 -22.85
C PRO A 121 5.97 13.39 -22.80
N LEU A 122 5.03 13.82 -23.67
CA LEU A 122 4.56 15.20 -23.73
C LEU A 122 3.57 15.56 -22.61
N THR A 123 2.85 14.58 -22.08
CA THR A 123 1.88 14.77 -20.97
C THR A 123 2.51 14.51 -19.61
N SER A 124 3.72 13.94 -19.59
CA SER A 124 4.47 13.69 -18.37
C SER A 124 5.00 15.00 -17.79
N ILE A 125 4.68 15.29 -16.53
CA ILE A 125 5.34 16.37 -15.80
C ILE A 125 6.84 16.06 -15.80
N PRO A 126 7.75 17.06 -15.99
CA PRO A 126 9.19 16.85 -15.96
C PRO A 126 9.64 16.42 -14.56
N SER A 127 9.41 15.15 -14.24
CA SER A 127 10.13 14.45 -13.21
C SER A 127 11.57 14.43 -13.68
N ILE A 128 12.48 15.09 -12.95
CA ILE A 128 13.93 15.23 -13.25
C ILE A 128 14.64 13.96 -13.76
N THR A 129 14.07 12.78 -13.52
CA THR A 129 14.45 11.59 -14.27
C THR A 129 13.66 11.57 -15.59
N LYS A 130 14.27 12.12 -16.63
CA LYS A 130 13.88 12.23 -18.05
C LYS A 130 13.34 10.93 -18.73
N TYR A 131 13.16 9.85 -17.98
CA TYR A 131 12.81 8.50 -18.42
C TYR A 131 11.84 7.76 -17.48
N VAL A 132 11.08 8.44 -16.62
CA VAL A 132 9.99 7.77 -15.89
C VAL A 132 8.70 7.84 -16.71
N THR A 133 8.74 7.25 -17.90
CA THR A 133 7.49 6.84 -18.54
C THR A 133 6.99 5.61 -17.80
N CYS A 134 5.66 5.47 -17.74
CA CYS A 134 5.03 4.27 -17.20
C CYS A 134 5.61 2.97 -17.82
N ILE A 135 5.96 3.02 -19.11
CA ILE A 135 6.52 1.90 -19.85
C ILE A 135 7.91 1.52 -19.32
N SER A 136 8.80 2.50 -19.09
CA SER A 136 10.15 2.25 -18.60
C SER A 136 10.17 1.66 -17.19
N GLN A 137 9.25 2.11 -16.32
CA GLN A 137 9.11 1.53 -14.98
C GLN A 137 8.78 0.04 -15.03
N HIS A 138 7.88 -0.36 -15.95
CA HIS A 138 7.44 -1.73 -16.11
C HIS A 138 8.52 -2.63 -16.74
N SER A 139 9.10 -2.22 -17.87
CA SER A 139 10.01 -3.07 -18.65
C SER A 139 11.30 -3.42 -17.88
N SER A 140 11.87 -2.47 -17.13
CA SER A 140 13.13 -2.70 -16.43
C SER A 140 13.00 -3.50 -15.14
N ARG A 141 11.83 -3.53 -14.50
CA ARG A 141 11.68 -4.05 -13.13
C ARG A 141 10.81 -5.30 -13.02
N GLN A 142 9.89 -5.55 -13.96
CA GLN A 142 9.04 -6.75 -13.92
C GLN A 142 9.85 -8.06 -14.02
N VAL A 143 10.90 -8.07 -14.84
CA VAL A 143 11.77 -9.23 -15.03
C VAL A 143 12.53 -9.55 -13.74
N TYR A 144 13.02 -8.51 -13.05
CA TYR A 144 13.82 -8.66 -11.84
C TYR A 144 13.03 -9.31 -10.68
N PHE A 145 11.75 -8.98 -10.52
CA PHE A 145 10.94 -9.51 -9.41
C PHE A 145 10.40 -10.92 -9.64
N THR A 146 10.11 -11.28 -10.89
CA THR A 146 9.79 -12.68 -11.23
C THR A 146 10.96 -13.60 -10.84
N LEU A 147 12.21 -13.13 -10.98
CA LEU A 147 13.41 -13.87 -10.59
C LEU A 147 13.64 -13.90 -9.07
N LEU A 148 13.32 -12.82 -8.35
CA LEU A 148 13.48 -12.74 -6.89
C LEU A 148 12.44 -13.54 -6.11
N SER A 149 11.27 -13.80 -6.69
CA SER A 149 10.23 -14.61 -6.03
C SER A 149 9.59 -15.64 -6.95
N PRO A 150 10.34 -16.71 -7.33
CA PRO A 150 9.86 -17.71 -8.29
C PRO A 150 8.62 -18.49 -7.81
N GLN A 151 8.41 -18.53 -6.49
CA GLN A 151 7.33 -19.26 -5.83
C GLN A 151 6.14 -18.36 -5.46
N ALA A 152 6.26 -17.03 -5.57
CA ALA A 152 5.16 -16.12 -5.28
C ALA A 152 4.21 -16.05 -6.47
N LYS A 153 2.91 -16.23 -6.21
CA LYS A 153 1.92 -15.64 -7.12
C LYS A 153 2.01 -14.14 -6.94
N ILE A 154 2.53 -13.46 -7.96
CA ILE A 154 2.74 -12.02 -7.98
C ILE A 154 1.55 -11.37 -8.68
N VAL A 155 0.94 -10.38 -8.02
CA VAL A 155 0.03 -9.46 -8.70
C VAL A 155 0.83 -8.26 -9.18
N THR A 156 0.82 -8.03 -10.49
CA THR A 156 1.34 -6.80 -11.09
C THR A 156 0.23 -6.06 -11.79
N THR A 157 0.04 -4.78 -11.41
CA THR A 157 -0.94 -3.90 -12.06
C THR A 157 -0.25 -2.67 -12.60
N ARG A 158 -0.78 -2.17 -13.73
CA ARG A 158 -0.36 -0.94 -14.39
C ARG A 158 -1.51 0.04 -14.38
N VAL A 159 -1.25 1.25 -13.90
CA VAL A 159 -2.20 2.36 -13.95
C VAL A 159 -1.49 3.58 -14.50
N CYS A 160 -1.76 3.90 -15.77
CA CYS A 160 -1.07 4.96 -16.48
C CYS A 160 -2.08 5.76 -17.29
N LYS A 161 -2.08 7.07 -17.09
CA LYS A 161 -2.84 8.02 -17.91
C LYS A 161 -2.07 8.35 -19.20
N CYS A 162 -2.85 8.62 -20.25
CA CYS A 162 -2.35 9.15 -21.52
C CYS A 162 -1.86 10.59 -21.33
#